data_AF-A0A4Y2PP56-F1
#
_entry.id   AF-A0A4Y2PP56-F1
#
_cell.length_a   1.000
_cell.length_b   1.000
_cell.length_c   1.000
_cell.angle_alpha   90.00
_cell.angle_beta   90.00
_cell.angle_gamma   90.00
#
_symmetry.space_group_name_H-M   'P 1'
#
loop_
_entity.id
_entity.type
_entity.pdbx_description
1 polymer ?
#
loop_
_entity_poly.entity_id
_entity_poly.type
_entity_poly.pdbx_seq_one_letter_code
_entity_poly.pdbx_strand_id
1 'polypeptide(L)'
;MSDKTGAALSEEILKKIEQEGLNIKNCRWKSHDSGANMAGKYQEVQARISESNSLAKFLPCAAHALNLVRVNAPTAVHEVAGYLGTVNCIYTYFSASTNS
;
A
#
# COMPACT_ATOMS: atom_id res chain seq x y z
N MET A 1 1.92 22.42 4.70
CA MET A 1 0.75 21.57 4.38
C MET A 1 1.12 20.80 3.12
N SER A 2 1.34 19.48 3.22
CA SER A 2 1.66 18.66 2.05
C SER A 2 0.34 18.29 1.38
N ASP A 3 0.13 18.79 0.16
CA ASP A 3 -1.02 18.41 -0.67
C ASP A 3 -0.91 16.92 -0.98
N LYS A 4 -1.75 16.10 -0.36
CA LYS A 4 -1.75 14.63 -0.51
C LYS A 4 -2.48 14.16 -1.76
N THR A 5 -2.67 15.03 -2.75
CA THR A 5 -3.37 14.72 -3.99
C THR A 5 -2.51 13.81 -4.87
N GLY A 6 -3.11 12.92 -5.66
CA GLY A 6 -2.37 12.03 -6.55
C GLY A 6 -1.42 12.77 -7.51
N ALA A 7 -1.77 14.00 -7.90
CA ALA A 7 -0.92 14.89 -8.70
C ALA A 7 0.39 15.27 -8.00
N ALA A 8 0.30 15.87 -6.81
CA ALA A 8 1.45 16.33 -6.04
C ALA A 8 2.39 15.16 -5.67
N LEU A 9 1.81 14.02 -5.27
CA LEU A 9 2.57 12.81 -4.97
C LEU A 9 3.29 12.26 -6.21
N SER A 10 2.68 12.33 -7.39
CA SER A 10 3.32 11.88 -8.64
C SER A 10 4.53 12.75 -9.00
N GLU A 11 4.38 14.07 -8.90
CA GLU A 11 5.46 15.02 -9.18
C GLU A 11 6.61 14.85 -8.20
N GLU A 12 6.32 14.69 -6.91
CA GLU A 12 7.34 14.44 -5.89
C GLU A 12 8.12 13.14 -6.16
N ILE A 13 7.40 12.07 -6.54
CA ILE A 13 8.02 10.78 -6.91
C ILE A 13 8.93 10.93 -8.12
N LEU A 14 8.48 11.60 -9.18
CA LEU A 14 9.26 11.79 -10.40
C LEU A 14 10.51 12.65 -10.13
N LYS A 15 10.34 13.75 -9.39
CA LYS A 15 11.44 14.61 -8.97
C LYS A 15 12.47 13.86 -8.14
N LYS A 16 12.04 13.01 -7.21
CA LYS A 16 12.96 12.22 -6.39
C LYS A 16 13.74 11.21 -7.23
N ILE A 17 13.09 10.55 -8.19
CA ILE A 17 13.75 9.62 -9.12
C ILE A 17 14.83 10.34 -9.93
N GLU A 18 14.53 11.54 -10.44
CA GLU A 18 15.48 12.37 -11.18
C GLU A 18 16.66 12.83 -10.30
N GLN A 19 16.39 13.25 -9.06
CA GLN A 19 17.42 13.65 -8.10
C GLN A 19 18.41 12.53 -7.76
N GLU A 20 17.95 11.27 -7.76
CA GLU A 20 18.81 10.09 -7.58
C GLU A 20 19.52 9.67 -8.88
N GLY A 21 19.38 10.44 -9.97
CA GLY A 21 19.98 10.14 -11.27
C GLY A 21 19.35 8.94 -11.98
N LEU A 22 18.17 8.50 -11.55
CA LEU A 22 17.48 7.35 -12.12
C LEU A 22 16.55 7.79 -13.26
N ASN A 23 16.47 6.97 -14.30
CA ASN A 23 15.53 7.20 -15.40
C ASN A 23 14.23 6.43 -15.15
N ILE A 24 13.10 7.15 -15.06
CA ILE A 24 11.77 6.53 -14.89
C ILE A 24 11.46 5.50 -15.98
N LYS A 25 12.00 5.65 -17.20
CA LYS A 25 11.82 4.70 -18.32
C LYS A 25 12.45 3.32 -18.06
N ASN A 26 13.40 3.25 -17.13
CA ASN A 26 14.01 1.99 -16.69
C ASN A 26 13.19 1.31 -15.59
N CYS A 27 12.23 2.01 -14.99
CA CYS A 27 11.31 1.41 -14.03
C CYS A 27 10.42 0.36 -14.75
N ARG A 28 10.23 -0.80 -14.12
CA ARG A 28 9.38 -1.88 -14.63
C ARG A 28 8.29 -2.26 -13.66
N TRP A 29 8.58 -2.14 -12.38
CA TRP A 29 7.68 -2.55 -11.32
C TRP A 29 7.72 -1.52 -10.21
N LYS A 30 6.54 -1.08 -9.78
CA LYS A 30 6.40 -0.23 -8.60
C LYS A 30 5.24 -0.72 -7.76
N SER A 31 5.54 -1.07 -6.52
CA SER A 31 4.51 -1.38 -5.56
C SER A 31 4.08 -0.11 -4.82
N HIS A 32 2.78 0.10 -4.71
CA HIS A 32 2.23 1.18 -3.91
C HIS A 32 1.16 0.65 -2.96
N ASP A 33 0.94 1.41 -1.89
CA ASP A 33 -0.25 1.25 -1.07
C ASP A 33 -1.51 1.50 -1.91
N SER A 34 -2.59 0.78 -1.63
CA SER A 34 -3.87 0.89 -2.36
C SER A 34 -4.74 2.04 -1.85
N GLY A 35 -4.15 3.02 -1.16
CA GLY A 35 -4.84 4.24 -0.75
C GLY A 35 -5.48 4.94 -1.95
N ALA A 36 -6.62 5.62 -1.73
CA ALA A 36 -7.42 6.24 -2.79
C ALA A 36 -6.58 7.12 -3.73
N ASN A 37 -5.60 7.87 -3.19
CA ASN A 37 -4.78 8.79 -3.97
C ASN A 37 -3.61 8.10 -4.72
N MET A 38 -3.41 6.80 -4.49
CA MET A 38 -2.29 5.99 -4.97
C MET A 38 -2.76 4.97 -6.02
N ALA A 39 -3.91 4.34 -5.78
CA ALA A 39 -4.51 3.32 -6.62
C ALA A 39 -5.83 3.83 -7.23
N GLY A 40 -5.74 4.45 -8.40
CA GLY A 40 -6.92 4.91 -9.12
C GLY A 40 -6.67 5.09 -10.61
N LYS A 41 -7.76 4.97 -11.38
CA LYS A 41 -7.76 5.01 -12.84
C LYS A 41 -7.63 6.43 -13.41
N TYR A 42 -7.94 7.46 -12.61
CA TYR A 42 -8.02 8.85 -13.04
C TYR A 42 -7.26 9.75 -12.09
N GLN A 43 -6.28 10.51 -12.61
CA GLN A 43 -5.51 11.53 -11.88
C GLN A 43 -4.68 11.08 -10.66
N GLU A 44 -4.73 9.80 -10.30
CA GLU A 44 -3.91 9.23 -9.23
C GLU A 44 -2.49 8.88 -9.65
N VAL A 45 -1.65 8.58 -8.65
CA VAL A 45 -0.22 8.29 -8.84
C VAL A 45 0.01 7.17 -9.84
N GLN A 46 -0.77 6.10 -9.77
CA GLN A 46 -0.66 4.98 -10.72
C GLN A 46 -0.87 5.41 -12.18
N ALA A 47 -1.90 6.21 -12.46
CA ALA A 47 -2.24 6.62 -13.81
C ALA A 47 -1.14 7.53 -14.39
N ARG A 48 -0.70 8.53 -13.62
CA ARG A 48 0.33 9.51 -14.03
C ARG A 48 1.71 8.87 -14.23
N ILE A 49 2.10 7.93 -13.37
CA ILE A 49 3.36 7.18 -13.56
C ILE A 49 3.26 6.27 -14.79
N SER A 50 2.10 5.65 -15.04
CA SER A 50 1.89 4.80 -16.23
C SER A 50 1.90 5.61 -17.53
N GLU A 51 1.42 6.86 -17.52
CA GLU A 51 1.55 7.79 -18.67
C GLU A 51 3.02 8.11 -18.96
N SER A 52 3.82 8.31 -17.91
CA SER A 52 5.26 8.59 -18.04
C SER A 52 6.06 7.34 -18.48
N ASN A 53 5.61 6.16 -18.07
CA ASN A 53 6.21 4.88 -18.44
C ASN A 53 5.17 3.74 -18.39
N SER A 54 4.63 3.36 -19.54
CA SER A 54 3.63 2.29 -19.67
C SER A 54 4.15 0.89 -19.29
N LEU A 55 5.47 0.74 -19.18
CA LEU A 55 6.13 -0.50 -18.74
C LEU A 55 6.28 -0.56 -17.21
N ALA A 56 6.05 0.54 -16.48
CA ALA A 56 6.04 0.54 -15.02
C ALA A 56 4.72 -0.04 -14.50
N LYS A 57 4.69 -1.35 -14.29
CA LYS A 57 3.52 -2.05 -13.77
C LYS A 57 3.32 -1.76 -12.29
N PHE A 58 2.05 -1.55 -11.95
CA PHE A 58 1.60 -1.34 -10.58
C PHE A 58 1.28 -2.67 -9.91
N LEU A 59 1.84 -2.88 -8.72
CA LEU A 59 1.49 -4.01 -7.87
C LEU A 59 1.00 -3.51 -6.50
N PRO A 60 -0.13 -4.01 -5.99
CA PRO A 60 -0.55 -3.66 -4.64
C PRO A 60 0.50 -4.10 -3.62
N CYS A 61 0.74 -3.28 -2.60
CA CYS A 61 1.67 -3.60 -1.52
C CYS A 61 1.26 -4.89 -0.81
N ALA A 62 2.17 -5.87 -0.76
CA ALA A 62 1.91 -7.16 -0.13
C ALA A 62 1.47 -7.04 1.33
N ALA A 63 2.10 -6.14 2.10
CA ALA A 63 1.72 -5.89 3.49
C ALA A 63 0.29 -5.34 3.60
N HIS A 64 -0.09 -4.43 2.70
CA HIS A 64 -1.44 -3.89 2.67
C HIS A 64 -2.46 -4.94 2.21
N ALA A 65 -2.14 -5.72 1.19
CA ALA A 65 -2.97 -6.83 0.73
C ALA A 65 -3.21 -7.86 1.85
N LEU A 66 -2.17 -8.21 2.61
CA LEU A 66 -2.29 -9.08 3.78
C LEU A 66 -3.15 -8.46 4.87
N ASN A 67 -3.03 -7.15 5.12
CA ASN A 67 -3.89 -6.46 6.07
C ASN A 67 -5.36 -6.49 5.65
N LEU A 68 -5.66 -6.29 4.36
CA LEU A 68 -7.01 -6.40 3.81
C LEU A 68 -7.56 -7.82 3.97
N VAL A 69 -6.76 -8.85 3.68
CA VAL A 69 -7.15 -10.25 3.90
C VAL A 69 -7.47 -10.50 5.37
N ARG A 70 -6.62 -10.02 6.29
CA ARG A 70 -6.85 -10.15 7.73
C ARG A 70 -8.17 -9.53 8.19
N VAL A 71 -8.56 -8.38 7.63
CA VAL A 71 -9.81 -7.69 7.99
C VAL A 71 -11.03 -8.34 7.34
N ASN A 72 -10.92 -8.78 6.09
CA ASN A 72 -12.06 -9.24 5.30
C ASN A 72 -12.31 -10.76 5.41
N ALA A 73 -11.27 -11.59 5.57
CA ALA A 73 -11.46 -13.04 5.64
C ALA A 73 -12.34 -13.49 6.84
N PRO A 74 -12.24 -12.88 8.05
CA PRO A 74 -13.15 -13.17 9.16
C PRO A 74 -14.63 -12.89 8.87
N THR A 75 -14.94 -11.91 8.03
CA THR A 75 -16.35 -11.57 7.74
C THR A 75 -16.99 -12.57 6.77
N ALA A 76 -16.17 -13.30 6.02
CA ALA A 76 -16.61 -14.29 5.05
C ALA A 76 -16.54 -15.74 5.58
N VAL A 77 -15.61 -16.05 6.48
CA VAL A 77 -15.35 -17.43 6.94
C VAL A 77 -15.24 -17.48 8.47
N HIS A 78 -16.19 -18.19 9.09
CA HIS A 78 -16.28 -18.28 10.55
C HIS A 78 -15.04 -18.93 11.20
N GLU A 79 -14.48 -19.97 10.58
CA GLU A 79 -13.26 -20.63 11.07
C GLU A 79 -12.06 -19.68 11.11
N VAL A 80 -11.91 -18.85 10.07
CA VAL A 80 -10.86 -17.83 10.00
C VAL A 80 -11.08 -16.74 11.05
N ALA A 81 -12.34 -16.37 11.32
CA ALA A 81 -12.68 -15.45 12.40
C ALA A 81 -12.29 -16.00 13.77
N GLY A 82 -12.57 -17.29 14.02
CA GLY A 82 -12.19 -17.98 15.25
C GLY A 82 -10.68 -18.01 15.45
N TYR A 83 -9.94 -18.46 14.42
CA TYR A 83 -8.48 -18.51 14.45
C TYR A 83 -7.85 -17.14 14.72
N LEU A 84 -8.24 -16.11 13.95
CA LEU A 84 -7.72 -14.75 14.12
C LEU A 84 -8.14 -14.15 15.47
N GLY A 85 -9.32 -14.49 15.97
CA GLY A 85 -9.77 -14.12 17.32
C GLY A 85 -8.87 -14.70 18.41
N THR A 86 -8.54 -15.99 18.34
CA THR A 86 -7.61 -16.63 19.29
C THR A 86 -6.22 -16.00 19.25
N VAL A 87 -5.67 -15.78 18.05
CA VAL A 87 -4.37 -15.10 17.88
C VAL A 87 -4.41 -13.69 18.48
N ASN A 88 -5.48 -12.94 18.25
CA ASN A 88 -5.65 -11.60 18.82
C ASN A 88 -5.74 -11.64 20.35
N CYS A 89 -6.48 -12.59 20.94
CA CYS A 89 -6.55 -12.75 22.40
C CYS A 89 -5.17 -12.99 23.02
N ILE A 90 -4.35 -13.86 22.41
CA ILE A 90 -2.98 -14.13 22.86
C ILE A 90 -2.13 -12.86 22.75
N TYR A 91 -2.18 -12.17 21.61
CA TYR A 91 -1.46 -10.92 21.40
C TYR A 91 -1.85 -9.86 22.44
N THR A 92 -3.15 -9.64 22.67
CA THR A 92 -3.65 -8.68 23.65
C THR A 92 -3.20 -9.04 25.06
N TYR A 93 -3.24 -10.33 25.42
CA TYR A 93 -2.76 -10.81 26.73
C TYR A 93 -1.28 -10.45 26.95
N PHE A 94 -0.40 -10.77 26.00
CA PHE A 94 1.02 -10.44 26.11
C PHE A 94 1.31 -8.93 25.98
N SER A 95 0.55 -8.20 25.16
CA SER A 95 0.73 -6.76 24.98
C SER A 95 0.26 -5.95 26.20
N ALA A 96 -0.76 -6.43 26.90
CA ALA A 96 -1.21 -5.88 28.18
C ALA A 96 -0.29 -6.30 29.34
N SER A 97 0.51 -7.34 29.16
CA SER A 97 1.61 -7.72 30.06
C SER A 97 2.85 -6.86 29.78
N THR A 98 2.70 -5.54 29.83
CA THR A 98 3.84 -4.68 30.18
C THR A 98 4.13 -4.94 31.66
N ASN A 99 5.07 -5.84 31.95
CA ASN A 99 5.53 -5.99 33.33
C ASN A 99 6.11 -4.67 33.85
N SER A 100 5.88 -4.46 35.15
CA SER A 100 6.24 -3.34 36.03
C SER A 100 7.54 -2.60 35.77
#